data_AF-A0A379SXS4-F1
#
_entry.id   AF-A0A379SXS4-F1
#
_cell.length_a   1.000
_cell.length_b   1.000
_cell.length_c   1.000
_cell.angle_alpha   90.00
_cell.angle_beta   90.00
_cell.angle_gamma   90.00
#
_symmetry.space_group_name_H-M   'P 1'
#
loop_
_entity.id
_entity.type
_entity.pdbx_description
1 polymer ?
#
loop_
_entity_poly.entity_id
_entity_poly.type
_entity_poly.pdbx_seq_one_letter_code
_entity_poly.pdbx_strand_id
1 'polypeptide(L)'
;MQKWQAKPVLEQPVADGEMTPVINPAEPKDIVGWGREATESEVDQALQNAVNQAPVWFATPPQERAAIFAAGSGIDGRPNAAVDWPVGA
;
A
#
# COMPACT_ATOMS: atom_id res chain seq x y z
N MET A 1 -19.99 -7.19 -2.71
CA MET A 1 -18.67 -7.74 -2.35
C MET A 1 -17.60 -6.86 -2.95
N GLN A 2 -16.74 -6.27 -2.12
CA GLN A 2 -15.62 -5.45 -2.57
C GLN A 2 -14.48 -6.37 -3.02
N LYS A 3 -13.94 -6.13 -4.22
CA LYS A 3 -12.80 -6.88 -4.74
C LYS A 3 -11.52 -6.15 -4.35
N TRP A 4 -10.82 -6.66 -3.32
CA TRP A 4 -9.55 -6.09 -2.88
C TRP A 4 -8.42 -6.53 -3.80
N GLN A 5 -7.63 -5.57 -4.27
CA GLN A 5 -6.45 -5.80 -5.09
C GLN A 5 -5.27 -4.98 -4.57
N ALA A 6 -4.10 -5.59 -4.49
CA ALA A 6 -2.84 -4.94 -4.18
C ALA A 6 -1.87 -5.13 -5.35
N LYS A 7 -1.25 -4.04 -5.80
CA LYS A 7 -0.24 -4.04 -6.85
C LYS A 7 0.95 -3.18 -6.39
N PRO A 8 2.15 -3.40 -6.94
CA PRO A 8 3.29 -2.55 -6.63
C PRO A 8 2.97 -1.09 -6.97
N VAL A 9 3.37 -0.17 -6.07
CA VAL A 9 3.17 1.27 -6.25
C VAL A 9 4.51 1.87 -6.63
N LEU A 10 4.63 2.27 -7.91
CA LEU A 10 5.79 2.95 -8.46
C LEU A 10 5.36 4.32 -9.02
N GLU A 11 6.35 5.15 -9.36
CA GLU A 11 6.11 6.41 -10.07
C GLU A 11 5.40 6.21 -11.42
N GLN A 12 5.73 5.11 -12.10
CA GLN A 12 5.12 4.71 -13.36
C GLN A 12 4.09 3.59 -13.17
N PRO A 13 3.05 3.51 -14.02
CA PRO A 13 2.08 2.42 -13.96
C PRO A 13 2.75 1.06 -14.10
N VAL A 14 2.36 0.13 -13.23
CA VAL A 14 2.82 -1.26 -13.27
C VAL A 14 1.86 -2.06 -14.13
N ALA A 15 2.40 -2.92 -15.00
CA ALA A 15 1.59 -3.78 -15.85
C ALA A 15 0.73 -4.74 -15.02
N ASP A 16 -0.38 -5.18 -15.57
CA ASP A 16 -1.09 -6.33 -15.02
C ASP A 16 -0.18 -7.57 -15.12
N GLY A 17 -0.12 -8.37 -14.06
CA GLY A 17 0.70 -9.57 -13.98
C GLY A 17 0.01 -10.67 -13.22
N GLU A 18 0.78 -11.69 -12.85
CA GLU A 18 0.25 -12.79 -12.06
C GLU A 18 -0.23 -12.28 -10.70
N MET A 19 -1.50 -12.55 -10.42
CA MET A 19 -2.16 -12.18 -9.18
C MET A 19 -2.22 -13.40 -8.27
N THR A 20 -1.71 -13.27 -7.06
CA THR A 20 -1.72 -14.29 -6.01
C THR A 20 -2.89 -14.06 -5.07
N PRO A 21 -3.69 -15.08 -4.72
CA PRO A 21 -4.81 -14.91 -3.79
C PRO A 21 -4.29 -14.63 -2.37
N VAL A 22 -4.89 -13.66 -1.70
CA VAL A 22 -4.72 -13.44 -0.26
C VAL A 22 -5.77 -14.26 0.46
N ILE A 23 -5.33 -15.24 1.24
CA ILE A 23 -6.19 -16.22 1.90
C ILE A 23 -6.41 -15.82 3.36
N ASN A 24 -7.65 -15.95 3.83
CA ASN A 24 -7.99 -15.78 5.23
C ASN A 24 -7.34 -16.91 6.09
N PRO A 25 -6.48 -16.61 7.08
CA PRO A 25 -5.86 -17.64 7.90
C PRO A 25 -6.86 -18.39 8.78
N ALA A 26 -8.02 -17.81 9.09
CA ALA A 26 -9.08 -18.46 9.86
C ALA A 26 -9.95 -19.41 9.01
N GLU A 27 -10.01 -19.18 7.70
CA GLU A 27 -10.79 -20.00 6.76
C GLU A 27 -10.04 -20.13 5.42
N PRO A 28 -9.25 -21.21 5.21
CA PRO A 28 -8.40 -21.35 4.02
C PRO A 28 -9.11 -21.38 2.66
N LYS A 29 -10.44 -21.50 2.65
CA LYS A 29 -11.27 -21.44 1.44
C LYS A 29 -11.75 -20.03 1.12
N ASP A 30 -11.59 -19.10 2.05
CA ASP A 30 -12.00 -17.71 1.93
C ASP A 30 -10.84 -16.87 1.39
N ILE A 31 -11.05 -16.30 0.20
CA ILE A 31 -10.09 -15.42 -0.49
C ILE A 31 -10.53 -13.98 -0.25
N VAL A 32 -9.75 -13.25 0.53
CA VAL A 32 -10.06 -11.85 0.90
C VAL A 32 -9.68 -10.85 -0.20
N GLY A 33 -8.75 -11.22 -1.09
CA GLY A 33 -8.27 -10.35 -2.15
C GLY A 33 -7.19 -10.99 -3.01
N TRP A 34 -6.55 -10.17 -3.84
CA TRP A 34 -5.48 -10.60 -4.75
C TRP A 34 -4.32 -9.62 -4.72
N GLY A 35 -3.10 -10.11 -4.59
CA GLY A 35 -1.87 -9.32 -4.60
C GLY A 35 -0.98 -9.67 -5.79
N ARG A 36 -0.37 -8.68 -6.43
CA ARG A 36 0.76 -8.89 -7.35
C ARG A 36 2.04 -8.54 -6.63
N GLU A 37 3.02 -9.45 -6.67
CA GLU A 37 4.36 -9.17 -6.15
C GLU A 37 5.15 -8.28 -7.11
N ALA A 38 6.02 -7.44 -6.53
CA ALA A 38 6.96 -6.66 -7.32
C ALA A 38 8.06 -7.58 -7.86
N THR A 39 8.41 -7.42 -9.12
CA THR A 39 9.59 -8.07 -9.71
C THR A 39 10.87 -7.39 -9.21
N GLU A 40 12.01 -8.08 -9.28
CA GLU A 40 13.31 -7.49 -8.90
C GLU A 40 13.60 -6.19 -9.67
N SER A 41 13.32 -6.16 -10.99
CA SER A 41 13.48 -4.95 -11.80
C SER A 41 12.58 -3.79 -11.34
N GLU A 42 11.37 -4.08 -10.87
CA GLU A 42 10.46 -3.06 -10.33
C GLU A 42 10.96 -2.52 -8.98
N VAL A 43 11.60 -3.38 -8.17
CA VAL A 43 12.26 -2.98 -6.92
C VAL A 43 13.46 -2.06 -7.20
N ASP A 44 14.30 -2.42 -8.17
CA ASP A 44 15.43 -1.57 -8.57
C ASP A 44 14.95 -0.21 -9.09
N GLN A 45 13.88 -0.21 -9.89
CA GLN A 45 13.27 1.04 -10.37
C GLN A 45 12.70 1.87 -9.22
N ALA A 46 12.02 1.26 -8.24
CA ALA A 46 11.53 1.94 -7.05
C ALA A 46 12.66 2.65 -6.31
N LEU A 47 13.80 1.96 -6.15
CA LEU A 47 14.95 2.49 -5.44
C LEU A 47 15.59 3.66 -6.19
N GLN A 48 15.74 3.54 -7.51
CA GLN A 48 16.23 4.65 -8.35
C GLN A 48 15.31 5.87 -8.25
N ASN A 49 14.00 5.66 -8.34
CA ASN A 49 13.01 6.75 -8.23
C ASN A 49 13.08 7.40 -6.85
N ALA A 50 13.21 6.62 -5.78
CA ALA A 50 13.35 7.14 -4.42
C ALA A 50 14.60 8.03 -4.27
N VAL A 51 15.74 7.61 -4.83
CA VAL A 51 16.97 8.42 -4.82
C VAL A 51 16.79 9.70 -5.64
N ASN A 52 16.17 9.62 -6.81
CA ASN A 52 15.94 10.77 -7.69
C ASN A 52 14.99 11.80 -7.06
N GLN A 53 13.98 11.36 -6.30
CA GLN A 53 13.01 12.21 -5.64
C GLN A 53 13.48 12.71 -4.25
N ALA A 54 14.54 12.14 -3.70
CA ALA A 54 15.06 12.51 -2.37
C ALA A 54 15.38 14.01 -2.23
N PRO A 55 15.99 14.72 -3.20
CA PRO A 55 16.24 16.16 -3.09
C PRO A 55 14.95 16.98 -3.04
N VAL A 56 13.92 16.59 -3.80
CA VAL A 56 12.61 17.26 -3.82
C VAL A 56 11.94 17.14 -2.45
N TRP A 57 11.93 15.93 -1.89
CA TRP A 57 11.36 15.67 -0.57
C TRP A 57 12.14 16.35 0.57
N PHE A 58 13.48 16.40 0.44
CA PHE A 58 14.33 17.10 1.38
C PHE A 58 14.05 18.60 1.39
N ALA A 59 13.84 19.20 0.21
CA ALA A 59 13.52 20.60 0.03
C ALA A 59 12.11 20.98 0.52
N THR A 60 11.18 20.01 0.63
CA THR A 60 9.84 20.25 1.19
C THR A 60 9.96 20.75 2.65
N PRO A 61 9.40 21.91 3.00
CA PRO A 61 9.44 22.42 4.38
C PRO A 61 8.79 21.45 5.39
N PRO A 62 9.26 21.41 6.65
CA PRO A 62 8.71 20.52 7.68
C PRO A 62 7.19 20.66 7.87
N GLN A 63 6.65 21.87 7.74
CA GLN A 63 5.22 22.16 7.89
C GLN A 63 4.38 21.53 6.77
N GLU A 64 4.87 21.56 5.53
CA GLU A 64 4.22 20.92 4.39
C GLU A 64 4.25 19.39 4.52
N ARG A 65 5.37 18.83 4.99
CA ARG A 65 5.43 17.39 5.30
C ARG A 65 4.49 17.00 6.44
N ALA A 66 4.37 17.81 7.49
CA ALA A 66 3.43 17.56 8.59
C ALA A 66 1.96 17.64 8.12
N ALA A 67 1.65 18.52 7.17
CA ALA A 67 0.33 18.60 6.56
C ALA A 67 -0.04 17.30 5.81
N ILE A 68 0.93 16.63 5.17
CA ILE A 68 0.72 15.30 4.55
C ILE A 68 0.33 14.25 5.61
N PHE A 69 1.00 14.23 6.77
CA PHE A 69 0.64 13.35 7.89
C PHE A 69 -0.76 13.66 8.45
N ALA A 70 -1.09 14.94 8.64
CA ALA A 70 -2.39 15.37 9.14
C ALA A 70 -3.53 15.07 8.14
N ALA A 71 -3.27 15.14 6.83
CA ALA A 71 -4.22 14.68 5.83
C ALA A 71 -4.40 13.15 5.87
N GLY A 72 -3.32 12.42 6.16
CA GLY A 72 -3.31 10.97 6.33
C GLY A 72 -4.03 10.48 7.59
N SER A 73 -4.12 11.28 8.66
CA SER A 73 -4.79 10.88 9.91
C SER A 73 -6.32 10.76 9.80
N GLY A 74 -6.91 11.13 8.65
CA GLY A 74 -8.31 10.82 8.31
C GLY A 74 -8.59 9.35 7.98
N ILE A 75 -7.60 8.46 8.12
CA ILE A 75 -7.74 7.00 7.99
C ILE A 75 -8.76 6.37 8.97
N ASP A 76 -9.17 7.08 10.01
CA ASP A 76 -10.19 6.64 10.98
C ASP A 76 -11.64 6.69 10.44
N GLY A 77 -11.87 7.35 9.28
CA GLY A 77 -13.20 7.55 8.72
C GLY A 77 -13.65 6.55 7.64
N ARG A 78 -12.86 5.50 7.33
CA ARG A 78 -13.27 4.50 6.33
C ARG A 78 -14.14 3.44 7.01
N PRO A 79 -15.45 3.35 6.71
CA PRO A 79 -16.26 2.27 7.26
C PRO A 79 -15.74 0.91 6.78
N ASN A 80 -15.22 0.12 7.73
CA ASN A 80 -14.98 -1.33 7.69
C ASN A 80 -14.11 -1.91 6.56
N ALA A 81 -12.81 -2.01 6.79
CA ALA A 81 -11.98 -3.10 6.24
C ALA A 81 -11.28 -3.96 7.32
N ALA A 82 -11.37 -3.57 8.61
CA ALA A 82 -10.73 -4.24 9.75
C ALA A 82 -11.73 -4.48 10.90
N VAL A 83 -12.91 -5.00 10.58
CA VAL A 83 -14.09 -5.02 11.49
C VAL A 83 -13.89 -5.79 12.80
N ASP A 84 -12.94 -6.74 12.89
CA ASP A 84 -12.85 -7.64 14.04
C ASP A 84 -11.39 -7.88 14.46
N TRP A 85 -10.71 -6.87 15.01
CA TRP A 85 -9.46 -7.11 15.72
C TRP A 85 -9.66 -7.01 17.25
N PRO A 86 -9.99 -8.11 17.95
CA PRO A 86 -9.93 -8.12 19.40
C PRO A 86 -8.51 -8.54 19.80
N VAL A 87 -7.64 -7.59 20.14
CA VAL A 87 -6.53 -7.89 21.04
C VAL A 87 -6.56 -6.92 22.20
N GLY A 88 -6.95 -7.45 23.35
CA GLY A 88 -7.15 -6.72 24.59
C GLY A 88 -7.89 -7.57 25.63
N ALA A 89 -7.35 -8.76 25.91
CA ALA A 89 -7.52 -9.46 27.17
C ALA A 89 -6.14 -9.59 27.82
#